data_AF-A0A7C7QQJ4-F1
#
_entry.id   AF-A0A7C7QQJ4-F1
#
_cell.length_a   1.000
_cell.length_b   1.000
_cell.length_c   1.000
_cell.angle_alpha   90.00
_cell.angle_beta   90.00
_cell.angle_gamma   90.00
#
_symmetry.space_group_name_H-M   'P 1'
#
loop_
_entity.id
_entity.type
_entity.pdbx_description
1 polymer ?
#
loop_
_entity_poly.entity_id
_entity_poly.type
_entity_poly.pdbx_seq_one_letter_code
_entity_poly.pdbx_strand_id
1 'polypeptide(L)'
;MPIQDWASGWAKRNGCASAATVIYQNGDVTGEAWSNCTDGADVILYTIQDKGHSWPGSDMPPDITTKDINTTDVIWEFFADHPLP
;
A
#
# COMPACT_ATOMS: atom_id res chain seq x y z
N MET A 1 6.44 -14.55 -8.45
CA MET A 1 5.40 -14.38 -7.41
C MET A 1 4.76 -13.02 -7.63
N PRO A 2 3.44 -12.95 -7.82
CA PRO A 2 2.70 -11.69 -7.82
C PRO A 2 2.96 -10.84 -6.57
N ILE A 3 2.93 -9.51 -6.68
CA ILE A 3 3.17 -8.60 -5.54
C ILE A 3 2.13 -8.81 -4.42
N GLN A 4 0.89 -9.12 -4.77
CA GLN A 4 -0.18 -9.41 -3.80
C GLN A 4 0.11 -10.67 -2.97
N ASP A 5 0.65 -11.73 -3.59
CA ASP A 5 1.07 -12.95 -2.87
C ASP A 5 2.24 -12.67 -1.93
N TRP A 6 3.15 -11.79 -2.33
CA TRP A 6 4.26 -11.36 -1.47
C TRP A 6 3.76 -10.57 -0.25
N ALA A 7 2.83 -9.63 -0.45
CA ALA A 7 2.25 -8.82 0.62
C ALA A 7 1.44 -9.67 1.62
N SER A 8 0.57 -10.55 1.12
CA SER A 8 -0.17 -11.49 1.98
C SER A 8 0.75 -12.45 2.75
N GLY A 9 1.88 -12.84 2.16
CA GLY A 9 2.91 -13.61 2.84
C GLY A 9 3.54 -12.88 4.04
N TRP A 10 3.72 -11.56 3.94
CA TRP A 10 4.16 -10.72 5.06
C TRP A 10 3.05 -10.53 6.11
N ALA A 11 1.83 -10.24 5.68
CA ALA A 11 0.69 -10.13 6.58
C ALA A 11 0.52 -11.39 7.44
N LYS A 12 0.67 -12.57 6.84
CA LYS A 12 0.66 -13.85 7.57
C LYS A 12 1.78 -13.94 8.61
N ARG A 13 2.98 -13.46 8.31
CA ARG A 13 4.11 -13.46 9.25
C ARG A 13 3.88 -12.49 10.41
N ASN A 14 3.21 -11.38 10.14
CA ASN A 14 2.86 -10.36 11.14
C ASN A 14 1.64 -10.75 11.99
N GLY A 15 0.97 -11.87 11.69
CA GLY A 15 -0.19 -12.35 12.45
C GLY A 15 -1.48 -11.57 12.16
N CYS A 16 -1.56 -10.94 10.98
CA CYS A 16 -2.73 -10.17 10.55
C CYS A 16 -3.97 -11.05 10.29
N ALA A 17 -5.12 -10.39 10.13
CA ALA A 17 -6.29 -11.02 9.53
C ALA A 17 -5.96 -11.61 8.14
N SER A 18 -6.63 -12.71 7.76
CA SER A 18 -6.29 -13.44 6.52
C SER A 18 -6.69 -12.72 5.23
N ALA A 19 -7.75 -11.91 5.29
CA ALA A 19 -8.27 -11.16 4.15
C ALA A 19 -7.87 -9.69 4.26
N ALA A 20 -7.44 -9.11 3.13
CA ALA A 20 -7.26 -7.67 3.04
C ALA A 20 -8.62 -6.97 2.90
N THR A 21 -8.68 -5.73 3.34
CA THR A 21 -9.82 -4.83 3.10
C THR A 21 -9.37 -3.67 2.22
N VAL A 22 -10.18 -3.28 1.24
CA VAL A 22 -9.93 -2.07 0.44
C VAL A 22 -10.12 -0.84 1.34
N ILE A 23 -9.05 -0.07 1.53
CA ILE A 23 -9.03 1.16 2.33
C ILE A 23 -8.90 2.42 1.48
N TYR A 24 -8.54 2.27 0.21
CA TYR A 24 -8.34 3.37 -0.72
C TYR A 24 -8.75 2.96 -2.12
N GLN A 25 -9.53 3.81 -2.79
CA GLN A 25 -9.90 3.62 -4.18
C GLN A 25 -10.06 5.00 -4.84
N ASN A 26 -9.13 5.35 -5.72
CA ASN A 26 -9.21 6.58 -6.49
C ASN A 26 -8.52 6.39 -7.84
N GLY A 27 -9.24 6.67 -8.93
CA GLY A 27 -8.73 6.53 -10.29
C GLY A 27 -8.06 5.16 -10.54
N ASP A 28 -6.78 5.19 -10.89
CA ASP A 28 -5.98 3.99 -11.17
C ASP A 28 -5.34 3.33 -9.94
N VAL A 29 -5.63 3.82 -8.73
CA VAL A 29 -5.03 3.37 -7.48
C VAL A 29 -6.05 2.65 -6.57
N THR A 30 -5.68 1.45 -6.12
CA THR A 30 -6.38 0.69 -5.08
C THR A 30 -5.44 0.39 -3.92
N GLY A 31 -5.83 0.70 -2.69
CA GLY A 31 -5.12 0.36 -1.47
C GLY A 31 -5.86 -0.73 -0.70
N GLU A 32 -5.14 -1.81 -0.37
CA GLU A 32 -5.65 -2.95 0.40
C GLU A 32 -4.83 -3.12 1.68
N ALA A 33 -5.50 -3.28 2.82
CA ALA A 33 -4.84 -3.44 4.12
C ALA A 33 -5.15 -4.79 4.77
N TRP A 34 -4.11 -5.45 5.24
CA TRP A 34 -4.18 -6.51 6.24
C TRP A 34 -3.90 -5.87 7.60
N SER A 35 -4.93 -5.80 8.44
CA SER A 35 -4.88 -5.16 9.75
C SER A 35 -5.09 -6.15 10.90
N ASN A 36 -5.12 -5.62 12.14
CA ASN A 36 -5.18 -6.40 13.39
C ASN A 36 -4.00 -7.35 13.52
N CYS A 37 -2.82 -6.89 13.09
CA CYS A 37 -1.59 -7.65 13.19
C CYS A 37 -1.00 -7.58 14.60
N THR A 38 -0.11 -8.51 14.90
CA THR A 38 0.65 -8.50 16.16
C THR A 38 1.49 -7.23 16.23
N ASP A 39 1.52 -6.59 17.41
CA ASP A 39 2.33 -5.40 17.70
C ASP A 39 2.10 -4.22 16.72
N GLY A 40 0.91 -4.12 16.11
CA GLY A 40 0.62 -3.09 15.12
C GLY A 40 1.43 -3.24 13.83
N ALA A 41 1.87 -4.44 13.49
CA ALA A 41 2.65 -4.68 12.26
C ALA A 41 1.74 -4.79 11.02
N ASP A 42 0.86 -3.82 10.79
CA ASP A 42 -0.08 -3.83 9.67
C ASP A 42 0.64 -3.79 8.31
N VAL A 43 0.03 -4.41 7.30
CA VAL A 43 0.57 -4.47 5.94
C VAL A 43 -0.44 -3.84 5.00
N ILE A 44 -0.02 -2.80 4.27
CA ILE A 44 -0.86 -2.10 3.30
C ILE A 44 -0.19 -2.16 1.92
N LEU A 45 -0.94 -2.59 0.90
CA LEU A 45 -0.50 -2.63 -0.49
C LEU A 45 -1.32 -1.62 -1.31
N TYR A 46 -0.64 -0.64 -1.89
CA TYR A 46 -1.20 0.21 -2.93
C TYR A 46 -0.81 -0.32 -4.31
N THR A 47 -1.80 -0.65 -5.12
CA THR A 47 -1.65 -1.10 -6.51
C THR A 47 -2.05 0.03 -7.45
N ILE A 48 -1.21 0.31 -8.44
CA ILE A 48 -1.44 1.33 -9.47
C ILE A 48 -1.55 0.60 -10.80
N GLN A 49 -2.71 0.69 -11.44
CA GLN A 49 -3.03 -0.04 -12.67
C GLN A 49 -2.47 0.68 -13.91
N ASP A 50 -1.93 -0.09 -14.85
CA ASP A 50 -1.48 0.38 -16.17
C ASP A 50 -0.48 1.54 -16.16
N LYS A 51 0.40 1.60 -15.13
CA LYS A 51 1.52 2.55 -15.02
C LYS A 51 2.89 1.87 -15.00
N GLY A 52 3.93 2.69 -15.12
CA GLY A 52 5.33 2.28 -15.08
C GLY A 52 5.93 2.26 -13.67
N HIS A 53 7.23 1.98 -13.59
CA HIS A 53 7.97 1.99 -12.33
C HIS A 53 8.53 3.38 -12.04
N SER A 54 7.66 4.27 -11.56
CA SER A 54 8.03 5.63 -11.13
C SER A 54 7.39 5.97 -9.79
N TRP A 55 7.89 7.03 -9.15
CA TRP A 55 7.29 7.55 -7.93
C TRP A 55 5.92 8.20 -8.26
N PRO A 56 4.80 7.78 -7.65
CA PRO A 56 3.51 8.41 -7.87
C PRO A 56 3.54 9.86 -7.38
N GLY A 57 2.97 10.78 -8.15
CA GLY A 57 3.07 12.21 -7.87
C GLY A 57 4.31 12.89 -8.45
N SER A 58 5.26 12.16 -9.05
CA SER A 58 6.43 12.76 -9.74
C SER A 58 6.08 13.45 -11.06
N ASP A 59 6.98 14.26 -11.61
CA ASP A 59 6.80 14.98 -12.88
C ASP A 59 7.07 14.13 -14.13
N MET A 60 6.81 12.82 -14.03
CA MET A 60 6.94 11.87 -15.13
C MET A 60 5.71 11.92 -16.07
N PRO A 61 5.81 11.43 -17.33
CA PRO A 61 4.67 11.34 -18.23
C PRO A 61 3.48 10.57 -17.63
N PRO A 62 2.23 10.95 -17.94
CA PRO A 62 1.02 10.33 -17.38
C PRO A 62 0.89 8.82 -17.63
N ASP A 63 1.56 8.29 -18.65
CA ASP A 63 1.52 6.85 -18.95
C ASP A 63 2.39 6.03 -17.99
N ILE A 64 3.33 6.66 -17.27
CA ILE A 64 4.24 5.96 -16.36
C ILE A 64 4.08 6.36 -14.89
N THR A 65 3.23 7.34 -14.59
CA THR A 65 2.95 7.81 -13.23
C THR A 65 1.47 8.15 -13.05
N THR A 66 1.05 8.36 -11.81
CA THR A 66 -0.30 8.82 -11.46
C THR A 66 -0.22 10.02 -10.52
N LYS A 67 -1.26 10.87 -10.52
CA LYS A 67 -1.47 11.92 -9.53
C LYS A 67 -2.63 11.60 -8.59
N ASP A 68 -3.20 10.41 -8.71
CA ASP A 68 -4.39 10.00 -7.96
C ASP A 68 -4.08 9.71 -6.49
N ILE A 69 -2.81 9.59 -6.09
CA ILE A 69 -2.36 9.35 -4.72
C ILE A 69 -1.19 10.26 -4.34
N ASN A 70 -1.21 10.80 -3.11
CA ASN A 70 -0.02 11.40 -2.51
C ASN A 70 0.74 10.34 -1.70
N THR A 71 1.70 9.66 -2.35
CA THR A 71 2.46 8.57 -1.73
C THR A 71 3.32 9.03 -0.55
N THR A 72 3.78 10.29 -0.55
CA THR A 72 4.56 10.82 0.57
C THR A 72 3.73 10.90 1.83
N ASP A 73 2.51 11.43 1.75
CA ASP A 73 1.60 11.52 2.90
C ASP A 73 1.22 10.13 3.40
N VAL A 74 0.86 9.21 2.48
CA VAL A 74 0.51 7.82 2.82
C VAL A 74 1.62 7.10 3.58
N ILE A 75 2.87 7.26 3.16
CA ILE A 75 4.01 6.64 3.86
C ILE A 75 4.17 7.27 5.25
N TRP A 76 4.03 8.58 5.38
CA TRP A 76 4.13 9.26 6.67
C TRP A 76 3.02 8.87 7.63
N GLU A 77 1.78 8.82 7.16
CA GLU A 77 0.63 8.36 7.94
C GLU A 77 0.86 6.94 8.46
N PHE A 78 1.34 6.02 7.62
CA PHE A 78 1.67 4.67 8.06
C PHE A 78 2.66 4.65 9.22
N PHE A 79 3.76 5.39 9.15
CA PHE A 79 4.74 5.41 10.26
C PHE A 79 4.25 6.17 11.49
N ALA A 80 3.42 7.20 11.31
CA ALA A 80 2.83 7.94 12.43
C ALA A 80 1.85 7.05 13.23
N ASP A 81 1.09 6.20 12.53
CA ASP A 81 0.14 5.26 13.14
C ASP A 81 0.81 3.99 13.70
N HIS A 82 2.04 3.69 13.27
CA HIS A 82 2.84 2.54 13.70
C HIS A 82 4.20 2.96 14.31
N PRO A 83 4.23 3.74 15.40
CA PRO A 83 5.47 4.13 16.03
C PRO A 83 6.20 2.92 16.61
N LEU A 84 7.54 2.94 16.59
CA LEU A 84 8.32 1.95 17.31
C LEU A 84 8.06 2.09 18.83
N PRO A 85 7.90 0.97 19.56
CA PRO A 85 7.68 0.98 21.00
C PRO A 85 8.91 1.48 21.79
#